data_AF-A0A7S0BN99-F1
#
_entry.id   AF-A0A7S0BN99-F1
#
_cell.length_a   1.000
_cell.length_b   1.000
_cell.length_c   1.000
_cell.angle_alpha   90.00
_cell.angle_beta   90.00
_cell.angle_gamma   90.00
#
_symmetry.space_group_name_H-M   'P 1'
#
loop_
_entity.id
_entity.type
_entity.pdbx_description
1 polymer ?
#
loop_
_entity_poly.entity_id
_entity_poly.type
_entity_poly.pdbx_seq_one_letter_code
_entity_poly.pdbx_strand_id
1 'polypeptide(L)'
;KIVPFEGQFDESWSKYSTRRAPKDDLMLVMDGYDQDFDESVQRLFKTQNIEEAGADINQLMTKYVEVEEIFSGKPFDQALSGLITARKDDLKPVRQITISHLQKGRSILVRSLIRQLFTYHETYTSFQCPTALENTLHRLTALSGKELSKVSAAAKELLIEFRVPNNEARLALLRTFITQDKPIKELAGSRQLSLSVDLLCELFFDKNEGVRKAAMEVYTRRVFFLHKVQEFKISEGSEGQTLATFEFNYMDYVDENAEPVERLGALTTIPLFSQLERGLDNSLDNFQTELSARKEPDALSNLLTLTIEKMDSEVSDDEIIPKLEGILRQRQPLMRALGVRTVTLIILEQETARPRYYTFEECLNYGENDLRRNMRSTAYYVLELKSLLSGYEIKRLPAVSRNAQLWLGTEAVDSDVSVSRPRSQRVFFRGFSLSDVTIDGVAEKILMTAMD
;
A
#
# COMPACT_ATOMS: atom_id res chain seq x y z
N LYS A 1 11.53 -46.38 -37.17
CA LYS A 1 11.78 -45.20 -38.03
C LYS A 1 10.84 -44.11 -37.56
N ILE A 2 11.36 -43.08 -36.88
CA ILE A 2 10.61 -41.85 -36.60
C ILE A 2 10.56 -41.11 -37.94
N VAL A 3 9.36 -40.87 -38.46
CA VAL A 3 9.18 -40.13 -39.71
C VAL A 3 8.98 -38.66 -39.31
N PRO A 4 9.80 -37.72 -39.81
CA PRO A 4 9.58 -36.30 -39.57
C PRO A 4 8.23 -35.89 -40.13
N PHE A 5 7.48 -35.11 -39.38
CA PHE A 5 6.25 -34.49 -39.86
C PHE A 5 6.61 -33.38 -40.86
N GLU A 6 6.22 -33.55 -42.13
CA GLU A 6 6.47 -32.57 -43.21
C GLU A 6 5.32 -31.57 -43.43
N GLY A 7 4.28 -31.60 -42.59
CA GLY A 7 3.18 -30.64 -42.64
C GLY A 7 3.55 -29.29 -42.01
N GLN A 8 2.92 -28.21 -42.49
CA GLN A 8 2.88 -26.96 -41.72
C GLN A 8 1.90 -27.14 -40.56
N PHE A 9 2.33 -26.81 -39.34
CA PHE A 9 1.40 -26.69 -38.22
C PHE A 9 0.40 -25.59 -38.55
N ASP A 10 -0.89 -25.92 -38.47
CA ASP A 10 -1.93 -24.91 -38.58
C ASP A 10 -1.92 -24.07 -37.30
N GLU A 11 -1.32 -22.88 -37.36
CA GLU A 11 -1.29 -21.94 -36.24
C GLU A 11 -2.67 -21.31 -35.95
N SER A 12 -3.72 -21.63 -36.74
CA SER A 12 -5.09 -21.17 -36.47
C SER A 12 -5.61 -21.63 -35.10
N TRP A 13 -5.09 -22.73 -34.54
CA TRP A 13 -5.41 -23.18 -33.18
C TRP A 13 -5.04 -22.14 -32.11
N SER A 14 -4.00 -21.32 -32.34
CA SER A 14 -3.65 -20.21 -31.44
C SER A 14 -4.73 -19.11 -31.42
N LYS A 15 -5.49 -18.96 -32.52
CA LYS A 15 -6.60 -17.99 -32.62
C LYS A 15 -7.87 -18.47 -31.92
N TYR A 16 -8.00 -19.77 -31.67
CA TYR A 16 -9.08 -20.39 -30.88
C TYR A 16 -8.69 -20.66 -29.42
N SER A 17 -7.45 -20.37 -29.04
CA SER A 17 -7.04 -20.26 -27.65
C SER A 17 -7.63 -18.97 -27.06
N THR A 18 -8.95 -18.96 -26.84
CA THR A 18 -9.49 -18.12 -25.77
C THR A 18 -8.77 -18.57 -24.51
N ARG A 19 -7.87 -17.72 -23.98
CA ARG A 19 -7.22 -17.98 -22.70
C ARG A 19 -8.33 -18.36 -21.72
N ARG A 20 -8.23 -19.54 -21.12
CA ARG A 20 -9.23 -20.04 -20.18
C ARG A 20 -9.41 -19.03 -19.04
N ALA A 21 -10.56 -19.11 -18.37
CA ALA A 21 -10.77 -18.33 -17.17
C ALA A 21 -9.67 -18.72 -16.15
N PRO A 22 -9.06 -17.75 -15.45
CA PRO A 22 -7.96 -18.05 -14.53
C PRO A 22 -8.29 -19.14 -13.52
N LYS A 23 -9.53 -19.13 -13.01
CA LYS A 23 -10.06 -20.16 -12.11
C LYS A 23 -9.96 -21.58 -12.69
N ASP A 24 -10.29 -21.77 -13.97
CA ASP A 24 -10.31 -23.09 -14.59
C ASP A 24 -8.89 -23.68 -14.69
N ASP A 25 -7.91 -22.83 -15.01
CA ASP A 25 -6.49 -23.23 -15.03
C ASP A 25 -6.02 -23.63 -13.63
N LEU A 26 -6.38 -22.85 -12.60
CA LEU A 26 -6.07 -23.16 -11.20
C LEU A 26 -6.78 -24.44 -10.74
N MET A 27 -7.97 -24.72 -11.26
CA MET A 27 -8.74 -25.92 -10.93
C MET A 27 -8.06 -27.20 -11.43
N LEU A 28 -7.35 -27.13 -12.57
CA LEU A 28 -6.54 -28.23 -13.09
C LEU A 28 -5.34 -28.51 -12.19
N VAL A 29 -4.69 -27.48 -11.67
CA VAL A 29 -3.63 -27.67 -10.66
C VAL A 29 -4.21 -28.37 -9.44
N MET A 30 -5.41 -27.99 -8.98
CA MET A 30 -6.10 -28.67 -7.88
C MET A 30 -6.47 -30.13 -8.18
N ASP A 31 -6.71 -30.48 -9.45
CA ASP A 31 -6.88 -31.86 -9.89
C ASP A 31 -5.57 -32.67 -9.92
N GLY A 32 -4.41 -32.02 -9.79
CA GLY A 32 -3.11 -32.67 -9.78
C GLY A 32 -2.37 -32.62 -11.12
N TYR A 33 -2.81 -31.79 -12.07
CA TYR A 33 -2.04 -31.51 -13.28
C TYR A 33 -0.88 -30.57 -12.97
N ASP A 34 0.28 -30.83 -13.57
CA ASP A 34 1.47 -30.01 -13.43
C ASP A 34 1.43 -28.84 -14.42
N GLN A 35 1.18 -27.63 -13.93
CA GLN A 35 1.08 -26.41 -14.72
C GLN A 35 1.65 -25.22 -13.93
N ASP A 36 2.28 -24.30 -14.64
CA ASP A 36 2.60 -22.98 -14.09
C ASP A 36 1.31 -22.20 -13.83
N PHE A 37 1.15 -21.67 -12.62
CA PHE A 37 -0.05 -21.02 -12.16
C PHE A 37 0.14 -19.55 -11.79
N ASP A 38 1.36 -19.01 -11.85
CA ASP A 38 1.65 -17.68 -11.34
C ASP A 38 0.89 -16.58 -12.11
N GLU A 39 0.84 -16.67 -13.45
CA GLU A 39 0.06 -15.72 -14.26
C GLU A 39 -1.45 -15.83 -13.97
N SER A 40 -1.97 -17.05 -13.80
CA SER A 40 -3.40 -17.27 -13.52
C SER A 40 -3.80 -16.78 -12.14
N VAL A 41 -2.94 -16.93 -11.12
CA VAL A 41 -3.15 -16.32 -9.80
C VAL A 41 -3.22 -14.80 -9.93
N GLN A 42 -2.25 -14.17 -10.61
CA GLN A 42 -2.24 -12.71 -10.78
C GLN A 42 -3.48 -12.20 -11.54
N ARG A 43 -3.92 -12.93 -12.58
CA ARG A 43 -5.12 -12.57 -13.34
C ARG A 43 -6.39 -12.68 -12.50
N LEU A 44 -6.52 -13.72 -11.67
CA LEU A 44 -7.68 -13.92 -10.79
C LEU A 44 -7.97 -12.66 -9.94
N PHE A 45 -6.93 -12.11 -9.30
CA PHE A 45 -7.06 -10.93 -8.44
C PHE A 45 -7.17 -9.59 -9.19
N LYS A 46 -6.80 -9.54 -10.49
CA LYS A 46 -6.86 -8.30 -11.29
C LYS A 46 -8.17 -8.12 -12.06
N THR A 47 -8.84 -9.22 -12.41
CA THR A 47 -9.96 -9.17 -13.38
C THR A 47 -11.34 -9.36 -12.77
N GLN A 48 -11.44 -9.73 -11.49
CA GLN A 48 -12.70 -10.07 -10.84
C GLN A 48 -13.07 -9.04 -9.77
N ASN A 49 -14.36 -8.92 -9.49
CA ASN A 49 -14.83 -8.22 -8.30
C ASN A 49 -14.31 -8.94 -7.04
N ILE A 50 -14.05 -8.16 -6.00
CA ILE A 50 -13.64 -8.55 -4.64
C ILE A 50 -14.43 -9.77 -4.12
N GLU A 51 -15.75 -9.78 -4.28
CA GLU A 51 -16.61 -10.87 -3.81
C GLU A 51 -16.48 -12.15 -4.64
N GLU A 52 -16.37 -12.01 -5.96
CA GLU A 52 -16.23 -13.13 -6.90
C GLU A 52 -14.88 -13.82 -6.72
N ALA A 53 -13.81 -13.04 -6.57
CA ALA A 53 -12.48 -13.55 -6.27
C ALA A 53 -12.49 -14.36 -4.96
N GLY A 54 -13.13 -13.84 -3.91
CA GLY A 54 -13.28 -14.54 -2.62
C GLY A 54 -14.03 -15.89 -2.77
N ALA A 55 -15.09 -15.92 -3.57
CA ALA A 55 -15.86 -17.14 -3.83
C ALA A 55 -15.04 -18.18 -4.63
N ASP A 56 -14.33 -17.75 -5.66
CA ASP A 56 -13.48 -18.61 -6.48
C ASP A 56 -12.32 -19.20 -5.68
N ILE A 57 -11.68 -18.39 -4.83
CA ILE A 57 -10.61 -18.84 -3.93
C ILE A 57 -11.16 -19.86 -2.92
N ASN A 58 -12.35 -19.61 -2.36
CA ASN A 58 -12.98 -20.58 -1.47
C ASN A 58 -13.21 -21.92 -2.17
N GLN A 59 -13.65 -21.94 -3.42
CA GLN A 59 -13.84 -23.19 -4.18
C GLN A 59 -12.52 -23.94 -4.41
N LEU A 60 -11.46 -23.23 -4.79
CA LEU A 60 -10.12 -23.81 -4.98
C LEU A 60 -9.58 -24.40 -3.67
N MET A 61 -9.68 -23.66 -2.56
CA MET A 61 -9.24 -24.12 -1.24
C MET A 61 -10.10 -25.26 -0.70
N THR A 62 -11.41 -25.25 -0.97
CA THR A 62 -12.34 -26.33 -0.59
C THR A 62 -11.93 -27.64 -1.27
N LYS A 63 -11.67 -27.61 -2.58
CA LYS A 63 -11.20 -28.78 -3.33
C LYS A 63 -9.85 -29.28 -2.83
N TYR A 64 -8.96 -28.38 -2.41
CA TYR A 64 -7.71 -28.77 -1.78
C TYR A 64 -7.93 -29.52 -0.46
N VAL A 65 -8.65 -28.90 0.46
CA VAL A 65 -8.81 -29.42 1.83
C VAL A 65 -9.59 -30.74 1.86
N GLU A 66 -10.58 -30.93 0.98
CA GLU A 66 -11.32 -32.19 0.86
C GLU A 66 -10.44 -33.40 0.50
N VAL A 67 -9.40 -33.19 -0.31
CA VAL A 67 -8.41 -34.23 -0.61
C VAL A 67 -7.49 -34.43 0.59
N GLU A 68 -6.92 -33.35 1.14
CA GLU A 68 -5.89 -33.45 2.18
C GLU A 68 -6.43 -33.94 3.52
N GLU A 69 -7.71 -33.71 3.86
CA GLU A 69 -8.33 -34.24 5.08
C GLU A 69 -8.33 -35.77 5.14
N ILE A 70 -8.36 -36.45 3.98
CA ILE A 70 -8.33 -37.92 3.90
C ILE A 70 -6.98 -38.44 4.42
N PHE A 71 -5.90 -37.76 4.04
CA PHE A 71 -4.50 -38.14 4.32
C PHE A 71 -3.92 -37.47 5.58
N SER A 72 -4.53 -36.39 6.06
CA SER A 72 -4.10 -35.64 7.24
C SER A 72 -3.90 -36.55 8.46
N GLY A 73 -2.72 -36.46 9.07
CA GLY A 73 -2.36 -37.20 10.28
C GLY A 73 -2.25 -38.71 10.13
N LYS A 74 -2.31 -39.25 8.90
CA LYS A 74 -2.27 -40.70 8.63
C LYS A 74 -1.08 -41.05 7.72
N PRO A 75 -0.48 -42.24 7.88
CA PRO A 75 0.39 -42.82 6.86
C PRO A 75 -0.37 -43.00 5.54
N PHE A 76 0.34 -42.80 4.42
CA PHE A 76 -0.26 -42.85 3.08
C PHE A 76 -1.01 -44.16 2.80
N ASP A 77 -0.40 -45.32 3.10
CA ASP A 77 -0.99 -46.63 2.83
C ASP A 77 -2.30 -46.85 3.62
N GLN A 78 -2.34 -46.38 4.87
CA GLN A 78 -3.52 -46.47 5.71
C GLN A 78 -4.67 -45.60 5.18
N ALA A 79 -4.36 -44.36 4.77
CA ALA A 79 -5.34 -43.45 4.19
C ALA A 79 -5.88 -43.98 2.85
N LEU A 80 -5.01 -44.49 1.99
CA LEU A 80 -5.38 -45.07 0.69
C LEU A 80 -6.27 -46.31 0.85
N SER A 81 -5.92 -47.22 1.76
CA SER A 81 -6.74 -48.39 2.05
C SER A 81 -8.14 -48.00 2.57
N GLY A 82 -8.22 -46.98 3.42
CA GLY A 82 -9.48 -46.42 3.89
C GLY A 82 -10.32 -45.85 2.75
N LEU A 83 -9.69 -45.10 1.83
CA LEU A 83 -10.34 -44.51 0.66
C LEU A 83 -10.88 -45.57 -0.31
N ILE A 84 -10.10 -46.62 -0.59
CA ILE A 84 -10.53 -47.76 -1.42
C ILE A 84 -11.73 -48.46 -0.76
N THR A 85 -11.69 -48.64 0.56
CA THR A 85 -12.76 -49.31 1.30
C THR A 85 -14.06 -48.49 1.30
N ALA A 86 -13.95 -47.16 1.32
CA ALA A 86 -15.09 -46.26 1.27
C ALA A 86 -15.72 -46.13 -0.13
N ARG A 87 -14.97 -46.41 -1.20
CA ARG A 87 -15.41 -46.26 -2.61
C ARG A 87 -15.21 -47.54 -3.42
N LYS A 88 -15.67 -48.68 -2.89
CA LYS A 88 -15.49 -49.99 -3.54
C LYS A 88 -16.18 -50.11 -4.90
N ASP A 89 -17.29 -49.39 -5.08
CA ASP A 89 -18.13 -49.49 -6.27
C ASP A 89 -17.61 -48.66 -7.46
N ASP A 90 -16.75 -47.64 -7.21
CA ASP A 90 -16.09 -46.85 -8.24
C ASP A 90 -14.68 -46.41 -7.80
N LEU A 91 -13.66 -46.98 -8.44
CA LEU A 91 -12.25 -46.69 -8.16
C LEU A 91 -11.70 -45.49 -8.95
N LYS A 92 -12.42 -44.95 -9.93
CA LYS A 92 -11.93 -43.79 -10.71
C LYS A 92 -11.66 -42.57 -9.82
N PRO A 93 -12.54 -42.20 -8.87
CA PRO A 93 -12.28 -41.10 -7.95
C PRO A 93 -11.11 -41.38 -7.00
N VAL A 94 -10.91 -42.64 -6.60
CA VAL A 94 -9.79 -43.04 -5.73
C VAL A 94 -8.46 -42.72 -6.41
N ARG A 95 -8.33 -43.10 -7.70
CA ARG A 95 -7.16 -42.78 -8.51
C ARG A 95 -6.95 -41.26 -8.60
N GLN A 96 -8.00 -40.51 -8.91
CA GLN A 96 -7.91 -39.05 -9.07
C GLN A 96 -7.46 -38.37 -7.77
N ILE A 97 -8.10 -38.67 -6.64
CA ILE A 97 -7.77 -38.14 -5.32
C ILE A 97 -6.31 -38.45 -4.95
N THR A 98 -5.85 -39.68 -5.25
CA THR A 98 -4.47 -40.09 -4.98
C THR A 98 -3.46 -39.29 -5.81
N ILE A 99 -3.74 -39.08 -7.10
CA ILE A 99 -2.90 -38.24 -7.98
C ILE A 99 -2.84 -36.81 -7.45
N SER A 100 -3.99 -36.25 -7.08
CA SER A 100 -4.07 -34.90 -6.51
C SER A 100 -3.23 -34.78 -5.24
N HIS A 101 -3.33 -35.71 -4.29
CA HIS A 101 -2.54 -35.68 -3.04
C HIS A 101 -1.03 -35.73 -3.27
N LEU A 102 -0.58 -36.53 -4.24
CA LEU A 102 0.86 -36.66 -4.54
C LEU A 102 1.46 -35.42 -5.20
N GLN A 103 0.63 -34.54 -5.79
CA GLN A 103 1.10 -33.35 -6.49
C GLN A 103 1.42 -32.19 -5.54
N LYS A 104 2.72 -31.91 -5.37
CA LYS A 104 3.23 -30.87 -4.45
C LYS A 104 2.83 -29.44 -4.85
N GLY A 105 2.59 -29.18 -6.14
CA GLY A 105 2.23 -27.86 -6.66
C GLY A 105 0.98 -27.27 -6.02
N ARG A 106 0.03 -28.12 -5.60
CA ARG A 106 -1.22 -27.70 -4.95
C ARG A 106 -0.99 -26.95 -3.64
N SER A 107 -0.08 -27.44 -2.80
CA SER A 107 0.27 -26.78 -1.53
C SER A 107 0.96 -25.43 -1.75
N ILE A 108 1.74 -25.29 -2.83
CA ILE A 108 2.37 -24.02 -3.20
C ILE A 108 1.32 -23.04 -3.70
N LEU A 109 0.41 -23.50 -4.57
CA LEU A 109 -0.70 -22.69 -5.07
C LEU A 109 -1.58 -22.17 -3.92
N VAL A 110 -2.01 -23.03 -3.00
CA VAL A 110 -2.83 -22.60 -1.84
C VAL A 110 -2.09 -21.56 -1.01
N ARG A 111 -0.79 -21.74 -0.74
CA ARG A 111 0.01 -20.72 -0.04
C ARG A 111 0.09 -19.41 -0.81
N SER A 112 0.21 -19.47 -2.14
CA SER A 112 0.21 -18.28 -2.99
C SER A 112 -1.13 -17.54 -2.95
N LEU A 113 -2.26 -18.28 -2.97
CA LEU A 113 -3.60 -17.72 -2.82
C LEU A 113 -3.81 -17.08 -1.44
N ILE A 114 -3.36 -17.74 -0.36
CA ILE A 114 -3.41 -17.16 1.00
C ILE A 114 -2.62 -15.85 1.06
N ARG A 115 -1.41 -15.81 0.49
CA ARG A 115 -0.58 -14.60 0.44
C ARG A 115 -1.22 -13.48 -0.36
N GLN A 116 -1.83 -13.80 -1.50
CA GLN A 116 -2.57 -12.80 -2.27
C GLN A 116 -3.77 -12.28 -1.49
N LEU A 117 -4.52 -13.14 -0.79
CA LEU A 117 -5.63 -12.72 0.09
C LEU A 117 -5.16 -11.79 1.23
N PHE A 118 -3.97 -12.03 1.79
CA PHE A 118 -3.35 -11.12 2.75
C PHE A 118 -3.18 -9.72 2.17
N THR A 119 -2.47 -9.61 1.04
CA THR A 119 -2.26 -8.33 0.35
C THR A 119 -3.58 -7.69 -0.04
N TYR A 120 -4.55 -8.50 -0.46
CA TYR A 120 -5.87 -8.05 -0.88
C TYR A 120 -6.67 -7.45 0.29
N HIS A 121 -6.70 -8.13 1.44
CA HIS A 121 -7.37 -7.63 2.65
C HIS A 121 -6.73 -6.35 3.20
N GLU A 122 -5.40 -6.23 3.13
CA GLU A 122 -4.72 -4.98 3.52
C GLU A 122 -5.01 -3.82 2.57
N THR A 123 -5.23 -4.13 1.30
CA THR A 123 -5.42 -3.12 0.26
C THR A 123 -6.86 -2.65 0.24
N TYR A 124 -7.83 -3.57 0.14
CA TYR A 124 -9.24 -3.28 -0.11
C TYR A 124 -10.05 -3.22 1.18
N THR A 125 -10.64 -2.04 1.44
CA THR A 125 -11.34 -1.72 2.69
C THR A 125 -12.67 -2.46 2.84
N SER A 126 -13.31 -2.77 1.71
CA SER A 126 -14.62 -3.39 1.60
C SER A 126 -14.58 -4.92 1.65
N PHE A 127 -13.39 -5.53 1.50
CA PHE A 127 -13.27 -6.99 1.52
C PHE A 127 -13.54 -7.54 2.93
N GLN A 128 -14.69 -8.20 3.07
CA GLN A 128 -15.00 -9.02 4.22
C GLN A 128 -14.79 -10.48 3.84
N CYS A 129 -14.06 -11.22 4.66
CA CYS A 129 -13.89 -12.66 4.43
C CYS A 129 -15.26 -13.34 4.47
N PRO A 130 -15.70 -14.00 3.38
CA PRO A 130 -16.95 -14.73 3.39
C PRO A 130 -16.90 -15.85 4.44
N THR A 131 -18.01 -16.09 5.15
CA THR A 131 -18.08 -17.16 6.17
C THR A 131 -17.71 -18.53 5.61
N ALA A 132 -18.01 -18.79 4.33
CA ALA A 132 -17.60 -20.03 3.65
C ALA A 132 -16.07 -20.15 3.55
N LEU A 133 -15.38 -19.07 3.20
CA LEU A 133 -13.92 -19.03 3.12
C LEU A 133 -13.29 -19.17 4.52
N GLU A 134 -13.84 -18.49 5.52
CA GLU A 134 -13.40 -18.59 6.91
C GLU A 134 -13.49 -20.04 7.43
N ASN A 135 -14.60 -20.72 7.16
CA ASN A 135 -14.78 -22.14 7.49
C ASN A 135 -13.74 -23.04 6.80
N THR A 136 -13.47 -22.78 5.51
CA THR A 136 -12.44 -23.51 4.76
C THR A 136 -11.05 -23.27 5.33
N LEU A 137 -10.72 -22.04 5.72
CA LEU A 137 -9.45 -21.71 6.39
C LEU A 137 -9.31 -22.44 7.73
N HIS A 138 -10.38 -22.50 8.53
CA HIS A 138 -10.37 -23.29 9.77
C HIS A 138 -10.07 -24.77 9.52
N ARG A 139 -10.65 -25.39 8.48
CA ARG A 139 -10.31 -26.76 8.07
C ARG A 139 -8.84 -26.89 7.69
N LEU A 140 -8.30 -25.93 6.93
CA LEU A 140 -6.87 -25.90 6.57
C LEU A 140 -5.96 -25.82 7.82
N THR A 141 -6.35 -25.09 8.86
CA THR A 141 -5.57 -25.01 10.11
C THR A 141 -5.47 -26.34 10.86
N ALA A 142 -6.45 -27.22 10.68
CA ALA A 142 -6.51 -28.53 11.31
C ALA A 142 -5.70 -29.61 10.56
N LEU A 143 -5.18 -29.30 9.37
CA LEU A 143 -4.34 -30.23 8.62
C LEU A 143 -3.04 -30.52 9.39
N SER A 144 -2.68 -31.80 9.43
CA SER A 144 -1.51 -32.29 10.15
C SER A 144 -0.66 -33.19 9.25
N GLY A 145 0.66 -33.03 9.34
CA GLY A 145 1.62 -33.73 8.49
C GLY A 145 2.82 -32.85 8.16
N LYS A 146 3.95 -33.47 7.82
CA LYS A 146 5.21 -32.76 7.54
C LYS A 146 5.04 -31.77 6.38
N GLU A 147 4.43 -32.22 5.28
CA GLU A 147 4.26 -31.42 4.06
C GLU A 147 3.12 -30.38 4.16
N LEU A 148 2.07 -30.66 4.96
CA LEU A 148 0.88 -29.80 5.08
C LEU A 148 1.04 -28.68 6.14
N SER A 149 2.03 -28.82 7.02
CA SER A 149 2.29 -27.88 8.12
C SER A 149 2.44 -26.42 7.66
N LYS A 150 3.07 -26.18 6.51
CA LYS A 150 3.25 -24.85 5.92
C LYS A 150 1.93 -24.21 5.49
N VAL A 151 0.98 -25.00 4.98
CA VAL A 151 -0.35 -24.52 4.60
C VAL A 151 -1.17 -24.22 5.84
N SER A 152 -1.14 -25.11 6.84
CA SER A 152 -1.80 -24.91 8.13
C SER A 152 -1.32 -23.64 8.83
N ALA A 153 -0.01 -23.39 8.85
CA ALA A 153 0.56 -22.17 9.42
C ALA A 153 0.09 -20.91 8.68
N ALA A 154 0.19 -20.89 7.35
CA ALA A 154 -0.24 -19.74 6.54
C ALA A 154 -1.75 -19.45 6.70
N ALA A 155 -2.59 -20.48 6.80
CA ALA A 155 -4.03 -20.31 7.04
C ALA A 155 -4.32 -19.75 8.44
N LYS A 156 -3.56 -20.18 9.47
CA LYS A 156 -3.67 -19.61 10.83
C LYS A 156 -3.31 -18.15 10.86
N GLU A 157 -2.22 -17.76 10.21
CA GLU A 157 -1.80 -16.36 10.10
C GLU A 157 -2.89 -15.52 9.41
N LEU A 158 -3.47 -16.01 8.30
CA LEU A 158 -4.53 -15.27 7.58
C LEU A 158 -5.79 -15.08 8.41
N LEU A 159 -6.20 -16.09 9.18
CA LEU A 159 -7.33 -15.97 10.10
C LEU A 159 -7.06 -14.95 11.23
N ILE A 160 -5.82 -14.82 11.67
CA ILE A 160 -5.43 -13.78 12.63
C ILE A 160 -5.56 -12.40 11.97
N GLU A 161 -5.15 -12.28 10.71
CA GLU A 161 -5.25 -11.01 9.97
C GLU A 161 -6.70 -10.59 9.72
N PHE A 162 -7.60 -11.52 9.37
CA PHE A 162 -9.02 -11.22 9.21
C PHE A 162 -9.72 -10.76 10.50
N ARG A 163 -9.12 -11.00 11.67
CA ARG A 163 -9.61 -10.46 12.94
C ARG A 163 -9.17 -9.02 13.18
N VAL A 164 -8.18 -8.52 12.43
CA VAL A 164 -7.81 -7.12 12.49
C VAL A 164 -9.01 -6.31 11.99
N PRO A 165 -9.47 -5.28 12.73
CA PRO A 165 -10.67 -4.54 12.34
C PRO A 165 -10.56 -4.02 10.91
N ASN A 166 -11.64 -4.08 10.14
CA ASN A 166 -11.70 -3.46 8.82
C ASN A 166 -11.53 -1.93 8.93
N ASN A 167 -11.31 -1.25 7.80
CA ASN A 167 -11.00 0.17 7.85
C ASN A 167 -12.15 1.03 8.39
N GLU A 168 -13.40 0.64 8.18
CA GLU A 168 -14.56 1.32 8.77
C GLU A 168 -14.52 1.27 10.32
N ALA A 169 -14.26 0.09 10.89
CA ALA A 169 -14.09 -0.05 12.34
C ALA A 169 -12.85 0.71 12.83
N ARG A 170 -11.74 0.70 12.08
CA ARG A 170 -10.53 1.49 12.41
C ARG A 170 -10.82 2.99 12.38
N LEU A 171 -11.59 3.48 11.41
CA LEU A 171 -12.02 4.88 11.30
C LEU A 171 -12.93 5.27 12.45
N ALA A 172 -13.88 4.41 12.83
CA ALA A 172 -14.74 4.66 13.98
C ALA A 172 -13.93 4.76 15.28
N LEU A 173 -12.99 3.84 15.51
CA LEU A 173 -12.07 3.89 16.64
C LEU A 173 -11.20 5.15 16.60
N LEU A 174 -10.69 5.51 15.43
CA LEU A 174 -9.84 6.69 15.22
C LEU A 174 -10.60 7.98 15.50
N ARG A 175 -11.85 8.07 15.03
CA ARG A 175 -12.78 9.18 15.32
C ARG A 175 -12.94 9.36 16.82
N THR A 176 -13.26 8.28 17.55
CA THR A 176 -13.37 8.33 19.01
C THR A 176 -12.05 8.71 19.68
N PHE A 177 -10.92 8.23 19.15
CA PHE A 177 -9.58 8.50 19.67
C PHE A 177 -9.19 9.98 19.56
N ILE A 178 -9.39 10.60 18.40
CA ILE A 178 -8.99 12.01 18.18
C ILE A 178 -9.90 13.01 18.88
N THR A 179 -11.12 12.60 19.27
CA THR A 179 -12.06 13.43 20.03
C THR A 179 -11.99 13.20 21.54
N GLN A 180 -10.99 12.46 22.04
CA GLN A 180 -10.80 12.32 23.49
C GLN A 180 -10.48 13.67 24.13
N ASP A 181 -10.89 13.86 25.38
CA ASP A 181 -10.52 15.03 26.18
C ASP A 181 -9.06 14.92 26.65
N LYS A 182 -8.15 15.07 25.68
CA LYS A 182 -6.70 15.05 25.85
C LYS A 182 -6.05 16.10 24.95
N PRO A 183 -4.89 16.65 25.32
CA PRO A 183 -4.17 17.57 24.47
C PRO A 183 -3.84 16.93 23.11
N ILE A 184 -4.14 17.63 22.01
CA ILE A 184 -3.91 17.13 20.64
C ILE A 184 -2.44 16.73 20.40
N LYS A 185 -1.49 17.44 21.03
CA LYS A 185 -0.07 17.11 20.98
C LYS A 185 0.23 15.71 21.53
N GLU A 186 -0.44 15.30 22.59
CA GLU A 186 -0.29 13.96 23.17
C GLU A 186 -0.94 12.91 22.26
N LEU A 187 -2.12 13.21 21.72
CA LEU A 187 -2.80 12.33 20.77
C LEU A 187 -1.94 12.08 19.53
N ALA A 188 -1.33 13.12 18.94
CA ALA A 188 -0.42 13.01 17.81
C ALA A 188 0.88 12.24 18.13
N GLY A 189 1.35 12.29 19.38
CA GLY A 189 2.46 11.48 19.85
C GLY A 189 2.11 10.01 20.08
N SER A 190 0.81 9.68 20.18
CA SER A 190 0.35 8.35 20.57
C SER A 190 0.78 7.25 19.62
N ARG A 191 1.17 6.12 20.22
CA ARG A 191 1.57 4.89 19.53
C ARG A 191 0.40 4.27 18.75
N GLN A 192 -0.83 4.46 19.22
CA GLN A 192 -2.05 3.92 18.63
C GLN A 192 -2.32 4.44 17.20
N LEU A 193 -1.74 5.60 16.84
CA LEU A 193 -1.89 6.18 15.50
C LEU A 193 -0.97 5.57 14.43
N SER A 194 0.07 4.83 14.81
CA SER A 194 1.21 4.52 13.92
C SER A 194 0.84 3.75 12.64
N LEU A 195 -0.23 2.94 12.69
CA LEU A 195 -0.73 2.15 11.56
C LEU A 195 -1.92 2.83 10.83
N SER A 196 -2.47 3.91 11.38
CA SER A 196 -3.71 4.54 10.91
C SER A 196 -3.55 6.03 10.58
N VAL A 197 -2.31 6.52 10.44
CA VAL A 197 -2.06 7.95 10.15
C VAL A 197 -2.74 8.38 8.85
N ASP A 198 -2.71 7.54 7.82
CA ASP A 198 -3.30 7.87 6.53
C ASP A 198 -4.84 7.82 6.54
N LEU A 199 -5.43 7.01 7.44
CA LEU A 199 -6.88 6.99 7.66
C LEU A 199 -7.39 8.31 8.27
N LEU A 200 -6.52 9.11 8.91
CA LEU A 200 -6.90 10.45 9.36
C LEU A 200 -7.31 11.35 8.19
N CYS A 201 -6.75 11.14 7.00
CA CYS A 201 -7.07 11.96 5.83
C CYS A 201 -8.53 11.79 5.39
N GLU A 202 -9.16 10.65 5.64
CA GLU A 202 -10.61 10.48 5.42
C GLU A 202 -11.44 11.33 6.39
N LEU A 203 -10.99 11.44 7.64
CA LEU A 203 -11.66 12.25 8.67
C LEU A 203 -11.53 13.76 8.42
N PHE A 204 -10.74 14.20 7.44
CA PHE A 204 -10.69 15.60 7.02
C PHE A 204 -12.01 16.05 6.36
N PHE A 205 -12.80 15.10 5.85
CA PHE A 205 -14.08 15.34 5.19
C PHE A 205 -15.27 14.94 6.07
N ASP A 206 -15.03 14.72 7.36
CA ASP A 206 -16.07 14.34 8.30
C ASP A 206 -17.18 15.38 8.39
N LYS A 207 -18.44 14.96 8.57
CA LYS A 207 -19.57 15.88 8.75
C LYS A 207 -19.42 16.74 10.01
N ASN A 208 -18.77 16.22 11.05
CA ASN A 208 -18.55 16.92 12.29
C ASN A 208 -17.28 17.79 12.21
N GLU A 209 -17.47 19.10 12.40
CA GLU A 209 -16.39 20.09 12.37
C GLU A 209 -15.29 19.81 13.41
N GLY A 210 -15.65 19.42 14.64
CA GLY A 210 -14.68 19.08 15.68
C GLY A 210 -13.81 17.89 15.30
N VAL A 211 -14.38 16.90 14.61
CA VAL A 211 -13.64 15.75 14.10
C VAL A 211 -12.68 16.15 12.99
N ARG A 212 -13.14 16.95 12.00
CA ARG A 212 -12.27 17.46 10.92
C ARG A 212 -11.08 18.22 11.49
N LYS A 213 -11.35 19.15 12.40
CA LYS A 213 -10.33 20.01 13.03
C LYS A 213 -9.30 19.20 13.80
N ALA A 214 -9.75 18.27 14.65
CA ALA A 214 -8.87 17.38 15.38
C ALA A 214 -8.05 16.49 14.43
N ALA A 215 -8.65 15.93 13.38
CA ALA A 215 -7.97 15.07 12.43
C ALA A 215 -6.84 15.79 11.70
N MET A 216 -7.10 17.00 11.18
CA MET A 216 -6.09 17.81 10.46
C MET A 216 -4.92 18.20 11.36
N GLU A 217 -5.17 18.59 12.61
CA GLU A 217 -4.10 18.97 13.53
C GLU A 217 -3.31 17.73 14.00
N VAL A 218 -3.99 16.64 14.38
CA VAL A 218 -3.33 15.38 14.77
C VAL A 218 -2.46 14.87 13.63
N TYR A 219 -2.98 14.84 12.39
CA TYR A 219 -2.23 14.42 11.22
C TYR A 219 -1.00 15.31 11.00
N THR A 220 -1.17 16.62 11.04
CA THR A 220 -0.05 17.55 10.80
C THR A 220 1.03 17.37 11.86
N ARG A 221 0.68 17.37 13.15
CA ARG A 221 1.66 17.15 14.22
C ARG A 221 2.32 15.78 14.13
N ARG A 222 1.60 14.74 13.68
CA ARG A 222 2.13 13.38 13.47
C ARG A 222 3.13 13.32 12.32
N VAL A 223 2.81 13.93 11.19
CA VAL A 223 3.69 13.95 10.00
C VAL A 223 4.91 14.83 10.27
N PHE A 224 4.72 15.97 10.94
CA PHE A 224 5.78 16.90 11.28
C PHE A 224 6.43 16.61 12.64
N PHE A 225 6.54 15.34 13.06
CA PHE A 225 7.05 14.96 14.39
C PHE A 225 8.52 15.38 14.66
N LEU A 226 9.35 15.56 13.62
CA LEU A 226 10.72 16.10 13.72
C LEU A 226 10.77 17.64 13.76
N HIS A 227 9.61 18.29 13.73
CA HIS A 227 9.48 19.74 13.70
C HIS A 227 8.70 20.20 14.93
N LYS A 228 8.95 21.43 15.36
CA LYS A 228 8.14 22.08 16.38
C LYS A 228 7.02 22.84 15.69
N VAL A 229 5.85 22.22 15.61
CA VAL A 229 4.61 22.86 15.13
C VAL A 229 4.07 23.77 16.24
N GLN A 230 4.02 25.07 15.96
CA GLN A 230 3.62 26.10 16.92
C GLN A 230 2.12 26.39 16.79
N GLU A 231 1.77 27.53 16.19
CA GLU A 231 0.40 27.96 15.93
C GLU A 231 -0.23 27.07 14.85
N PHE A 232 -1.47 26.63 15.10
CA PHE A 232 -2.27 25.85 14.16
C PHE A 232 -3.65 26.50 14.09
N LYS A 233 -3.99 27.08 12.94
CA LYS A 233 -5.27 27.75 12.68
C LYS A 233 -6.04 26.95 11.66
N ILE A 234 -7.37 26.91 11.83
CA ILE A 234 -8.26 26.29 10.86
C ILE A 234 -9.36 27.27 10.52
N SER A 235 -9.50 27.57 9.23
CA SER A 235 -10.60 28.33 8.65
C SER A 235 -11.43 27.43 7.74
N GLU A 236 -12.73 27.67 7.72
CA GLU A 236 -13.62 27.06 6.74
C GLU A 236 -13.62 27.96 5.49
N GLY A 237 -13.28 27.38 4.35
CA GLY A 237 -13.28 28.04 3.05
C GLY A 237 -14.65 27.98 2.37
N SER A 238 -14.66 28.27 1.07
CA SER A 238 -15.86 28.15 0.23
C SER A 238 -16.10 26.69 -0.19
N GLU A 239 -17.36 26.37 -0.53
CA GLU A 239 -17.75 25.08 -1.15
C GLU A 239 -17.33 23.80 -0.38
N GLY A 240 -17.25 23.86 0.96
CA GLY A 240 -16.91 22.70 1.79
C GLY A 240 -15.41 22.43 1.91
N GLN A 241 -14.57 23.38 1.48
CA GLN A 241 -13.13 23.33 1.73
C GLN A 241 -12.85 23.73 3.18
N THR A 242 -11.93 23.01 3.83
CA THR A 242 -11.37 23.37 5.13
C THR A 242 -9.88 23.62 4.93
N LEU A 243 -9.39 24.72 5.48
CA LEU A 243 -8.01 25.15 5.34
C LEU A 243 -7.37 25.23 6.72
N ALA A 244 -6.26 24.53 6.89
CA ALA A 244 -5.41 24.66 8.06
C ALA A 244 -4.10 25.35 7.68
N THR A 245 -3.67 26.31 8.49
CA THR A 245 -2.36 26.95 8.39
C THR A 245 -1.59 26.76 9.68
N PHE A 246 -0.30 26.51 9.56
CA PHE A 246 0.53 26.22 10.71
C PHE A 246 1.97 26.67 10.54
N GLU A 247 2.56 27.06 11.66
CA GLU A 247 3.95 27.48 11.72
C GLU A 247 4.82 26.35 12.24
N PHE A 248 5.99 26.19 11.63
CA PHE A 248 6.92 25.16 12.06
C PHE A 248 8.37 25.55 11.81
N ASN A 249 9.24 24.98 12.65
CA ASN A 249 10.69 24.99 12.47
C ASN A 249 11.25 23.61 12.85
N TYR A 250 12.50 23.33 12.51
CA TYR A 250 13.14 22.07 12.91
C TYR A 250 13.32 22.01 14.44
N MET A 251 13.21 20.81 15.03
CA MET A 251 13.44 20.61 16.47
C MET A 251 14.88 20.95 16.88
N ASP A 252 15.86 20.59 16.06
CA ASP A 252 17.28 20.74 16.36
C ASP A 252 17.84 21.98 15.65
N TYR A 253 17.81 23.12 16.34
CA TYR A 253 18.59 24.29 15.93
C TYR A 253 20.00 24.16 16.50
N VAL A 254 20.99 24.00 15.62
CA VAL A 254 22.41 23.75 15.99
C VAL A 254 23.13 25.05 16.38
N ASP A 255 22.56 26.21 16.06
CA ASP A 255 23.18 27.51 16.33
C ASP A 255 22.36 28.29 17.37
N GLU A 256 22.88 28.37 18.60
CA GLU A 256 22.24 29.09 19.72
C GLU A 256 22.04 30.58 19.44
N ASN A 257 22.73 31.14 18.43
CA ASN A 257 22.69 32.56 18.08
C ASN A 257 21.86 32.87 16.81
N ALA A 258 21.39 31.86 16.09
CA ALA A 258 20.60 32.07 14.87
C ALA A 258 19.10 31.99 15.20
N GLU A 259 18.33 32.98 14.75
CA GLU A 259 16.87 32.93 14.88
C GLU A 259 16.31 31.75 14.04
N PRO A 260 15.35 30.97 14.59
CA PRO A 260 14.74 29.88 13.86
C PRO A 260 14.02 30.41 12.61
N VAL A 261 14.36 29.87 11.44
CA VAL A 261 13.61 30.16 10.20
C VAL A 261 12.19 29.65 10.38
N GLU A 262 11.26 30.58 10.60
CA GLU A 262 9.84 30.29 10.70
C GLU A 262 9.29 29.96 9.32
N ARG A 263 8.74 28.77 9.17
CA ARG A 263 8.15 28.30 7.93
C ARG A 263 6.65 28.22 8.08
N LEU A 264 5.95 28.53 6.98
CA LEU A 264 4.52 28.38 6.90
C LEU A 264 4.14 27.10 6.14
N GLY A 265 3.27 26.31 6.75
CA GLY A 265 2.60 25.18 6.15
C GLY A 265 1.12 25.47 5.96
N ALA A 266 0.54 24.98 4.86
CA ALA A 266 -0.90 24.96 4.65
C ALA A 266 -1.38 23.56 4.25
N LEU A 267 -2.58 23.20 4.72
CA LEU A 267 -3.28 21.98 4.37
C LEU A 267 -4.73 22.32 4.01
N THR A 268 -5.10 22.07 2.75
CA THR A 268 -6.41 22.40 2.20
C THR A 268 -7.14 21.14 1.80
N THR A 269 -8.41 21.02 2.18
CA THR A 269 -9.28 19.91 1.78
C THR A 269 -10.09 20.30 0.55
N ILE A 270 -10.23 19.37 -0.39
CA ILE A 270 -10.91 19.54 -1.67
C ILE A 270 -11.82 18.32 -1.89
N PRO A 271 -13.15 18.47 -1.86
CA PRO A 271 -14.05 17.32 -1.99
C PRO A 271 -13.90 16.55 -3.31
N LEU A 272 -13.73 17.27 -4.43
CA LEU A 272 -13.69 16.64 -5.76
C LEU A 272 -12.51 17.13 -6.59
N PHE A 273 -11.87 16.24 -7.35
CA PHE A 273 -10.71 16.57 -8.17
C PHE A 273 -10.98 17.70 -9.19
N SER A 274 -12.16 17.76 -9.79
CA SER A 274 -12.57 18.87 -10.67
C SER A 274 -12.56 20.26 -10.01
N GLN A 275 -12.55 20.33 -8.68
CA GLN A 275 -12.43 21.58 -7.92
C GLN A 275 -10.97 21.95 -7.58
N LEU A 276 -9.99 21.13 -7.98
CA LEU A 276 -8.57 21.29 -7.60
C LEU A 276 -8.02 22.67 -7.94
N GLU A 277 -8.26 23.17 -9.15
CA GLU A 277 -7.75 24.47 -9.57
C GLU A 277 -8.25 25.61 -8.68
N ARG A 278 -9.56 25.65 -8.43
CA ARG A 278 -10.17 26.65 -7.55
C ARG A 278 -9.72 26.49 -6.10
N GLY A 279 -9.62 25.26 -5.61
CA GLY A 279 -9.13 24.98 -4.26
C GLY A 279 -7.68 25.37 -4.06
N LEU A 280 -6.84 25.18 -5.08
CA LEU A 280 -5.47 25.69 -5.09
C LEU A 280 -5.45 27.22 -5.07
N ASP A 281 -6.25 27.88 -5.92
CA ASP A 281 -6.32 29.35 -5.95
C ASP A 281 -6.77 29.93 -4.59
N ASN A 282 -7.87 29.41 -4.02
CA ASN A 282 -8.33 29.78 -2.68
C ASN A 282 -7.26 29.55 -1.61
N SER A 283 -6.54 28.43 -1.71
CA SER A 283 -5.47 28.11 -0.77
C SER A 283 -4.33 29.11 -0.88
N LEU A 284 -3.93 29.50 -2.08
CA LEU A 284 -2.85 30.47 -2.32
C LEU A 284 -3.25 31.87 -1.84
N ASP A 285 -4.50 32.29 -2.04
CA ASP A 285 -5.02 33.59 -1.58
C ASP A 285 -5.00 33.70 -0.05
N ASN A 286 -5.46 32.64 0.65
CA ASN A 286 -5.36 32.61 2.10
C ASN A 286 -3.90 32.54 2.56
N PHE A 287 -3.07 31.75 1.87
CA PHE A 287 -1.64 31.66 2.17
C PHE A 287 -0.95 33.02 2.05
N GLN A 288 -1.28 33.80 1.02
CA GLN A 288 -0.81 35.16 0.83
C GLN A 288 -1.27 36.09 1.96
N THR A 289 -2.52 35.97 2.40
CA THR A 289 -3.06 36.75 3.52
C THR A 289 -2.27 36.48 4.81
N GLU A 290 -2.03 35.21 5.14
CA GLU A 290 -1.25 34.80 6.31
C GLU A 290 0.23 35.19 6.23
N LEU A 291 0.82 35.23 5.04
CA LEU A 291 2.19 35.69 4.82
C LEU A 291 2.31 37.21 4.88
N SER A 292 1.31 37.95 4.39
CA SER A 292 1.30 39.42 4.41
C SER A 292 1.28 40.01 5.81
N ALA A 293 0.82 39.24 6.80
CA ALA A 293 0.86 39.59 8.21
C ALA A 293 2.26 39.43 8.84
N ARG A 294 3.27 38.95 8.09
CA ARG A 294 4.60 38.58 8.61
C ARG A 294 5.70 39.51 8.10
N LYS A 295 6.80 39.60 8.86
CA LYS A 295 8.06 40.23 8.41
C LYS A 295 8.69 39.35 7.34
N GLU A 296 9.34 40.00 6.37
CA GLU A 296 9.79 39.50 5.05
C GLU A 296 9.89 37.97 4.91
N PRO A 297 9.24 37.37 3.89
CA PRO A 297 9.34 35.93 3.62
C PRO A 297 10.76 35.60 3.14
N ASP A 298 11.61 35.16 4.06
CA ASP A 298 12.93 34.69 3.68
C ASP A 298 12.88 33.24 3.18
N ALA A 299 13.52 33.02 2.03
CA ALA A 299 13.71 31.75 1.32
C ALA A 299 12.46 30.95 0.89
N LEU A 300 12.64 30.19 -0.21
CA LEU A 300 11.73 29.13 -0.65
C LEU A 300 11.70 28.00 0.41
N SER A 301 10.86 28.14 1.43
CA SER A 301 10.82 27.24 2.59
C SER A 301 9.41 26.76 2.96
N ASN A 302 8.37 27.37 2.38
CA ASN A 302 6.97 27.11 2.69
C ASN A 302 6.46 25.81 2.05
N LEU A 303 5.46 25.20 2.68
CA LEU A 303 4.88 23.92 2.26
C LEU A 303 3.38 24.04 2.04
N LEU A 304 2.90 23.48 0.94
CA LEU A 304 1.48 23.41 0.62
C LEU A 304 1.04 21.95 0.52
N THR A 305 -0.05 21.59 1.18
CA THR A 305 -0.66 20.26 1.11
C THR A 305 -2.10 20.39 0.63
N LEU A 306 -2.47 19.67 -0.42
CA LEU A 306 -3.85 19.62 -0.92
C LEU A 306 -4.35 18.19 -0.76
N THR A 307 -5.45 18.00 -0.03
CA THR A 307 -6.07 16.70 0.15
C THR A 307 -7.35 16.64 -0.67
N ILE A 308 -7.49 15.64 -1.53
CA ILE A 308 -8.63 15.43 -2.42
C ILE A 308 -9.40 14.20 -1.94
N GLU A 309 -10.69 14.36 -1.62
CA GLU A 309 -11.54 13.25 -1.13
C GLU A 309 -11.88 12.26 -2.24
N LYS A 310 -12.25 12.75 -3.41
CA LYS A 310 -12.72 11.91 -4.50
C LYS A 310 -12.20 12.35 -5.87
N MET A 311 -11.83 11.37 -6.68
CA MET A 311 -11.57 11.55 -8.11
C MET A 311 -12.87 11.46 -8.92
N ASP A 312 -13.00 12.26 -9.98
CA ASP A 312 -14.16 12.19 -10.88
C ASP A 312 -14.26 10.85 -11.62
N SER A 313 -13.11 10.20 -11.86
CA SER A 313 -12.98 8.87 -12.46
C SER A 313 -11.68 8.21 -11.99
N GLU A 314 -11.58 6.88 -12.09
CA GLU A 314 -10.32 6.20 -11.84
C GLU A 314 -9.31 6.53 -12.94
N VAL A 315 -8.15 7.04 -12.51
CA VAL A 315 -7.09 7.50 -13.41
C VAL A 315 -5.76 6.95 -12.93
N SER A 316 -4.99 6.41 -13.87
CA SER A 316 -3.65 5.89 -13.63
C SER A 316 -2.66 6.99 -13.25
N ASP A 317 -1.55 6.63 -12.60
CA ASP A 317 -0.50 7.57 -12.21
C ASP A 317 0.08 8.31 -13.45
N ASP A 318 0.25 7.60 -14.57
CA ASP A 318 0.80 8.15 -15.82
C ASP A 318 -0.11 9.22 -16.45
N GLU A 319 -1.42 9.15 -16.19
CA GLU A 319 -2.39 10.12 -16.69
C GLU A 319 -2.61 11.30 -15.74
N ILE A 320 -2.54 11.08 -14.42
CA ILE A 320 -2.83 12.12 -13.43
C ILE A 320 -1.64 13.05 -13.20
N ILE A 321 -0.41 12.53 -13.21
CA ILE A 321 0.80 13.32 -12.92
C ILE A 321 0.96 14.49 -13.91
N PRO A 322 0.87 14.30 -15.24
CA PRO A 322 0.99 15.42 -16.19
C PRO A 322 -0.10 16.48 -16.01
N LYS A 323 -1.32 16.07 -15.62
CA LYS A 323 -2.42 17.01 -15.33
C LYS A 323 -2.09 17.87 -14.10
N LEU A 324 -1.60 17.24 -13.03
CA LEU A 324 -1.17 17.94 -11.81
C LEU A 324 -0.01 18.90 -12.09
N GLU A 325 1.01 18.46 -12.83
CA GLU A 325 2.13 19.33 -13.22
C GLU A 325 1.65 20.53 -14.04
N GLY A 326 0.70 20.33 -14.97
CA GLY A 326 0.11 21.40 -15.76
C GLY A 326 -0.57 22.45 -14.89
N ILE A 327 -1.41 22.02 -13.94
CA ILE A 327 -2.14 22.90 -13.00
C ILE A 327 -1.16 23.71 -12.14
N LEU A 328 -0.12 23.06 -11.60
CA LEU A 328 0.87 23.70 -10.75
C LEU A 328 1.77 24.67 -11.52
N ARG A 329 2.24 24.30 -12.72
CA ARG A 329 3.10 25.16 -13.54
C ARG A 329 2.40 26.45 -13.98
N GLN A 330 1.09 26.42 -14.21
CA GLN A 330 0.31 27.64 -14.50
C GLN A 330 0.38 28.67 -13.36
N ARG A 331 0.52 28.22 -12.11
CA ARG A 331 0.56 29.06 -10.89
C ARG A 331 1.97 29.20 -10.30
N GLN A 332 2.99 28.69 -11.00
CA GLN A 332 4.40 28.73 -10.58
C GLN A 332 4.90 30.12 -10.17
N PRO A 333 4.62 31.22 -10.90
CA PRO A 333 5.11 32.55 -10.52
C PRO A 333 4.59 33.00 -9.15
N LEU A 334 3.29 32.76 -8.90
CA LEU A 334 2.65 33.09 -7.64
C LEU A 334 3.21 32.23 -6.50
N MET A 335 3.30 30.92 -6.69
CA MET A 335 3.87 30.01 -5.68
C MET A 335 5.31 30.37 -5.30
N ARG A 336 6.15 30.76 -6.27
CA ARG A 336 7.50 31.26 -6.02
C ARG A 336 7.51 32.56 -5.21
N ALA A 337 6.63 33.51 -5.57
CA ALA A 337 6.49 34.77 -4.84
C ALA A 337 6.04 34.54 -3.38
N LEU A 338 5.25 33.49 -3.13
CA LEU A 338 4.82 33.08 -1.79
C LEU A 338 5.81 32.17 -1.06
N GLY A 339 7.01 31.92 -1.61
CA GLY A 339 8.03 31.10 -0.97
C GLY A 339 7.71 29.59 -0.95
N VAL A 340 6.73 29.12 -1.72
CA VAL A 340 6.28 27.71 -1.69
C VAL A 340 7.33 26.81 -2.33
N ARG A 341 8.03 26.04 -1.50
CA ARG A 341 9.07 25.11 -1.93
C ARG A 341 8.51 23.78 -2.44
N THR A 342 7.49 23.27 -1.75
CA THR A 342 6.96 21.93 -1.99
C THR A 342 5.45 21.95 -1.95
N VAL A 343 4.82 21.33 -2.95
CA VAL A 343 3.38 21.06 -2.97
C VAL A 343 3.17 19.56 -2.86
N THR A 344 2.41 19.11 -1.87
CA THR A 344 2.05 17.70 -1.68
C THR A 344 0.57 17.52 -1.97
N LEU A 345 0.21 16.66 -2.92
CA LEU A 345 -1.16 16.23 -3.13
C LEU A 345 -1.39 14.88 -2.46
N ILE A 346 -2.49 14.78 -1.72
CA ILE A 346 -2.98 13.56 -1.08
C ILE A 346 -4.32 13.25 -1.73
N ILE A 347 -4.44 12.13 -2.42
CA ILE A 347 -5.68 11.72 -3.08
C ILE A 347 -6.19 10.47 -2.37
N LEU A 348 -7.36 10.56 -1.76
CA LEU A 348 -7.98 9.41 -1.12
C LEU A 348 -8.49 8.44 -2.20
N GLU A 349 -8.33 7.15 -1.93
CA GLU A 349 -8.93 6.09 -2.75
C GLU A 349 -10.11 5.51 -1.99
N GLN A 350 -11.24 5.32 -2.66
CA GLN A 350 -12.45 4.82 -2.00
C GLN A 350 -12.37 3.32 -1.72
N GLU A 351 -11.75 2.57 -2.64
CA GLU A 351 -11.64 1.12 -2.53
C GLU A 351 -10.41 0.70 -1.71
N THR A 352 -9.32 1.45 -1.82
CA THR A 352 -8.09 1.14 -1.10
C THR A 352 -7.93 1.99 0.15
N ALA A 353 -7.47 1.39 1.25
CA ALA A 353 -7.24 2.11 2.53
C ALA A 353 -6.06 3.10 2.46
N ARG A 354 -5.58 3.40 1.25
CA ARG A 354 -4.24 3.87 0.99
C ARG A 354 -4.31 5.11 0.09
N PRO A 355 -4.29 6.33 0.66
CA PRO A 355 -4.21 7.53 -0.15
C PRO A 355 -2.93 7.60 -0.98
N ARG A 356 -3.04 8.06 -2.22
CA ARG A 356 -1.90 8.33 -3.11
C ARG A 356 -1.28 9.68 -2.76
N TYR A 357 0.04 9.70 -2.66
CA TYR A 357 0.79 10.92 -2.38
C TYR A 357 1.65 11.29 -3.57
N TYR A 358 1.56 12.56 -3.99
CA TYR A 358 2.40 13.13 -5.02
C TYR A 358 3.08 14.36 -4.45
N THR A 359 4.39 14.49 -4.64
CA THR A 359 5.14 15.64 -4.14
C THR A 359 5.82 16.34 -5.29
N PHE A 360 5.55 17.63 -5.43
CA PHE A 360 6.08 18.49 -6.48
C PHE A 360 7.00 19.53 -5.86
N GLU A 361 8.21 19.69 -6.40
CA GLU A 361 9.23 20.54 -5.81
C GLU A 361 9.59 21.71 -6.73
N GLU A 362 9.81 22.88 -6.13
CA GLU A 362 10.18 24.10 -6.85
C GLU A 362 11.47 23.90 -7.68
N CYS A 363 12.46 23.18 -7.15
CA CYS A 363 13.72 22.92 -7.85
C CYS A 363 13.57 22.06 -9.11
N LEU A 364 12.44 21.36 -9.25
CA LEU A 364 12.05 20.62 -10.46
C LEU A 364 11.05 21.41 -11.31
N ASN A 365 10.96 22.73 -11.11
CA ASN A 365 9.92 23.60 -11.69
C ASN A 365 8.50 23.07 -11.40
N TYR A 366 8.27 22.65 -10.15
CA TYR A 366 7.05 21.98 -9.70
C TYR A 366 6.70 20.72 -10.52
N GLY A 367 7.71 20.01 -11.02
CA GLY A 367 7.59 18.64 -11.50
C GLY A 367 7.52 17.63 -10.34
N GLU A 368 6.95 16.45 -10.60
CA GLU A 368 6.83 15.40 -9.59
C GLU A 368 8.21 14.85 -9.21
N ASN A 369 8.42 14.64 -7.92
CA ASN A 369 9.54 13.87 -7.41
C ASN A 369 9.10 12.42 -7.20
N ASP A 370 9.44 11.55 -8.16
CA ASP A 370 9.10 10.13 -8.18
C ASP A 370 9.61 9.37 -6.95
N LEU A 371 10.75 9.78 -6.41
CA LEU A 371 11.31 9.22 -5.19
C LEU A 371 10.42 9.48 -4.00
N ARG A 372 9.56 10.50 -4.00
CA ARG A 372 8.62 10.86 -2.93
C ARG A 372 7.20 10.34 -3.15
N ARG A 373 6.94 9.63 -4.25
CA ARG A 373 5.60 9.09 -4.53
C ARG A 373 5.11 8.20 -3.40
N ASN A 374 3.83 8.26 -3.05
CA ASN A 374 3.23 7.45 -2.00
C ASN A 374 3.96 7.56 -0.65
N MET A 375 4.55 8.72 -0.37
CA MET A 375 5.13 9.08 0.92
C MET A 375 4.50 10.33 1.51
N ARG A 376 4.41 10.35 2.84
CA ARG A 376 4.05 11.55 3.59
C ARG A 376 5.15 12.60 3.39
N SER A 377 4.78 13.87 3.41
CA SER A 377 5.64 15.01 3.02
C SER A 377 7.01 15.04 3.71
N THR A 378 7.09 14.64 4.97
CA THR A 378 8.33 14.64 5.76
C THR A 378 9.14 13.35 5.67
N ALA A 379 8.55 12.25 5.16
CA ALA A 379 9.15 10.92 5.20
C ALA A 379 10.47 10.85 4.41
N TYR A 380 10.60 11.62 3.33
CA TYR A 380 11.85 11.73 2.56
C TYR A 380 13.06 12.16 3.42
N TYR A 381 12.82 13.08 4.37
CA TYR A 381 13.84 13.58 5.28
C TYR A 381 14.09 12.59 6.41
N VAL A 382 13.03 11.98 6.96
CA VAL A 382 13.11 10.97 8.02
C VAL A 382 13.91 9.74 7.57
N LEU A 383 13.73 9.33 6.31
CA LEU A 383 14.45 8.23 5.68
C LEU A 383 15.85 8.64 5.18
N GLU A 384 16.22 9.92 5.32
CA GLU A 384 17.48 10.51 4.86
C GLU A 384 17.84 10.16 3.41
N LEU A 385 16.85 10.14 2.50
CA LEU A 385 17.07 9.69 1.12
C LEU A 385 18.05 10.57 0.35
N LYS A 386 18.17 11.85 0.73
CA LYS A 386 19.17 12.76 0.17
C LYS A 386 20.60 12.23 0.33
N SER A 387 20.89 11.48 1.41
CA SER A 387 22.21 10.88 1.64
C SER A 387 22.56 9.78 0.64
N LEU A 388 21.56 9.09 0.06
CA LEU A 388 21.77 8.06 -0.94
C LEU A 388 22.07 8.66 -2.31
N LEU A 389 21.41 9.78 -2.64
CA LEU A 389 21.51 10.43 -3.94
C LEU A 389 22.89 11.02 -4.25
N SER A 390 23.75 11.21 -3.25
CA SER A 390 25.12 11.69 -3.47
C SER A 390 26.05 10.64 -4.08
N GLY A 391 25.74 9.35 -3.92
CA GLY A 391 26.60 8.25 -4.36
C GLY A 391 25.90 7.19 -5.21
N TYR A 392 24.57 7.25 -5.34
CA TYR A 392 23.79 6.24 -6.05
C TYR A 392 22.70 6.86 -6.92
N GLU A 393 22.57 6.33 -8.13
CA GLU A 393 21.33 6.37 -8.91
C GLU A 393 20.36 5.36 -8.29
N ILE A 394 19.32 5.85 -7.62
CA ILE A 394 18.35 5.00 -6.93
C ILE A 394 17.10 4.78 -7.76
N LYS A 395 16.63 3.53 -7.80
CA LYS A 395 15.34 3.14 -8.35
C LYS A 395 14.50 2.55 -7.22
N ARG A 396 13.29 3.07 -7.03
CA ARG A 396 12.36 2.55 -6.03
C ARG A 396 11.86 1.16 -6.44
N LEU A 397 11.82 0.25 -5.46
CA LEU A 397 11.18 -1.06 -5.59
C LEU A 397 9.78 -1.02 -4.95
N PRO A 398 8.88 -1.96 -5.27
CA PRO A 398 7.56 -2.04 -4.63
C PRO A 398 7.69 -1.95 -3.10
N ALA A 399 6.93 -1.03 -2.49
CA ALA A 399 7.06 -0.73 -1.08
C ALA A 399 6.43 -1.82 -0.20
N VAL A 400 7.14 -2.20 0.85
CA VAL A 400 6.72 -3.23 1.84
C VAL A 400 5.64 -2.67 2.76
N SER A 401 5.80 -1.41 3.18
CA SER A 401 4.78 -0.64 3.91
C SER A 401 4.97 0.86 3.66
N ARG A 402 4.06 1.70 4.17
CA ARG A 402 4.19 3.17 4.02
C ARG A 402 5.41 3.74 4.74
N ASN A 403 5.78 3.15 5.88
CA ASN A 403 6.89 3.61 6.69
C ASN A 403 8.20 2.87 6.40
N ALA A 404 8.20 1.84 5.55
CA ALA A 404 9.37 1.04 5.21
C ALA A 404 9.43 0.73 3.72
N GLN A 405 10.52 1.11 3.08
CA GLN A 405 10.66 1.10 1.63
C GLN A 405 12.00 0.54 1.19
N LEU A 406 12.01 0.08 -0.06
CA LEU A 406 13.15 -0.56 -0.72
C LEU A 406 13.58 0.25 -1.94
N TRP A 407 14.89 0.39 -2.11
CA TRP A 407 15.51 0.98 -3.30
C TRP A 407 16.65 0.11 -3.80
N LEU A 408 16.75 0.01 -5.12
CA LEU A 408 17.95 -0.48 -5.80
C LEU A 408 18.82 0.73 -6.14
N GLY A 409 19.94 0.89 -5.44
CA GLY A 409 20.93 1.90 -5.76
C GLY A 409 22.02 1.32 -6.64
N THR A 410 22.23 1.94 -7.79
CA THR A 410 23.41 1.70 -8.64
C THR A 410 24.41 2.81 -8.39
N GLU A 411 25.67 2.48 -8.20
CA GLU A 411 26.75 3.45 -8.03
C GLU A 411 26.68 4.57 -9.08
N ALA A 412 26.67 5.82 -8.62
CA ALA A 412 26.56 6.99 -9.47
C ALA A 412 27.80 7.10 -10.39
N VAL A 413 27.59 7.60 -11.60
CA VAL A 413 28.71 7.88 -12.52
C VAL A 413 29.36 9.18 -12.10
N ASP A 414 30.67 9.15 -11.87
CA ASP A 414 31.45 10.38 -11.76
C ASP A 414 31.75 10.87 -13.18
N SER A 415 31.37 12.11 -13.51
CA SER A 415 31.45 12.64 -14.89
C SER A 415 32.88 12.66 -15.42
N ASP A 416 33.87 12.67 -14.53
CA ASP A 416 35.29 12.78 -14.86
C ASP A 416 36.02 11.43 -14.91
N VAL A 417 35.34 10.31 -14.61
CA VAL A 417 35.96 8.98 -14.53
C VAL A 417 35.23 7.97 -15.41
N SER A 418 35.90 7.48 -16.47
CA SER A 418 35.40 6.36 -17.25
C SER A 418 35.47 5.07 -16.43
N VAL A 419 34.33 4.58 -15.96
CA VAL A 419 34.25 3.33 -15.21
C VAL A 419 34.22 2.15 -16.20
N SER A 420 35.31 1.40 -16.30
CA SER A 420 35.40 0.19 -17.14
C SER A 420 34.81 -1.07 -16.48
N ARG A 421 34.60 -1.02 -15.15
CA ARG A 421 34.01 -2.12 -14.38
C ARG A 421 32.47 -2.01 -14.32
N PRO A 422 31.76 -3.13 -14.12
CA PRO A 422 30.36 -3.08 -13.73
C PRO A 422 30.15 -2.18 -12.51
N ARG A 423 29.15 -1.30 -12.58
CA ARG A 423 28.76 -0.43 -11.47
C ARG A 423 28.19 -1.28 -10.34
N SER A 424 28.64 -1.03 -9.12
CA SER A 424 28.13 -1.80 -7.98
C SER A 424 26.66 -1.48 -7.72
N GLN A 425 25.87 -2.51 -7.41
CA GLN A 425 24.46 -2.37 -7.06
C GLN A 425 24.24 -2.77 -5.61
N ARG A 426 23.39 -2.03 -4.90
CA ARG A 426 23.03 -2.27 -3.49
C ARG A 426 21.54 -2.14 -3.32
N VAL A 427 20.96 -3.00 -2.48
CA VAL A 427 19.57 -2.86 -2.05
C VAL A 427 19.58 -2.11 -0.72
N PHE A 428 18.89 -0.97 -0.69
CA PHE A 428 18.69 -0.17 0.50
C PHE A 428 17.29 -0.41 1.03
N PHE A 429 17.20 -0.91 2.25
CA PHE A 429 15.95 -0.94 3.01
C PHE A 429 16.02 0.17 4.05
N ARG A 430 15.09 1.11 4.01
CA ARG A 430 14.96 2.14 5.05
C ARG A 430 13.52 2.18 5.53
N GLY A 431 13.37 2.18 6.84
CA GLY A 431 12.08 2.37 7.46
C GLY A 431 12.20 3.15 8.75
N PHE A 432 11.11 3.77 9.14
CA PHE A 432 10.97 4.43 10.43
C PHE A 432 9.73 3.91 11.13
N SER A 433 9.69 4.08 12.44
CA SER A 433 8.46 3.85 13.18
C SER A 433 8.27 4.90 14.26
N LEU A 434 7.02 5.25 14.46
CA LEU A 434 6.55 6.09 15.54
C LEU A 434 5.70 5.28 16.55
N SER A 435 5.73 3.95 16.42
CA SER A 435 5.34 2.97 17.44
C SER A 435 6.58 2.25 17.98
N ASP A 436 6.43 1.47 19.06
CA ASP A 436 7.46 0.58 19.58
C ASP A 436 7.76 -0.59 18.61
N VAL A 437 8.32 -0.29 17.44
CA VAL A 437 8.84 -1.30 16.49
C VAL A 437 10.22 -1.82 16.94
N THR A 438 10.68 -1.40 18.12
CA THR A 438 11.74 -2.06 18.88
C THR A 438 11.26 -3.35 19.58
N ILE A 439 10.02 -3.79 19.38
CA ILE A 439 9.63 -5.18 19.65
C ILE A 439 10.18 -6.01 18.49
N ASP A 440 11.24 -6.79 18.76
CA ASP A 440 12.00 -7.58 17.77
C ASP A 440 11.13 -8.25 16.68
N GLY A 441 9.98 -8.81 17.06
CA GLY A 441 9.07 -9.50 16.14
C GLY A 441 8.41 -8.63 15.06
N VAL A 442 8.21 -7.33 15.29
CA VAL A 442 7.61 -6.43 14.27
C VAL A 442 8.65 -6.03 13.23
N ALA A 443 9.86 -5.69 13.69
CA ALA A 443 10.97 -5.37 12.79
C ALA A 443 11.37 -6.59 11.93
N GLU A 444 11.44 -7.78 12.54
CA GLU A 444 11.69 -9.03 11.83
C GLU A 444 10.60 -9.31 10.80
N LYS A 445 9.31 -9.18 11.16
CA LYS A 445 8.20 -9.35 10.21
C LYS A 445 8.35 -8.43 9.00
N ILE A 446 8.58 -7.13 9.21
CA ILE A 446 8.73 -6.16 8.11
C ILE A 446 9.94 -6.51 7.24
N LEU A 447 11.06 -6.90 7.85
CA LEU A 447 12.26 -7.28 7.11
C LEU A 447 12.05 -8.57 6.30
N MET A 448 11.40 -9.58 6.87
CA MET A 448 11.07 -10.81 6.15
C MET A 448 10.14 -10.54 4.97
N THR A 449 9.10 -9.72 5.16
CA THR A 449 8.23 -9.27 4.05
C THR A 449 8.99 -8.44 3.00
N ALA A 450 10.06 -7.76 3.38
CA ALA A 450 10.93 -7.04 2.45
C ALA A 450 11.88 -7.94 1.65
N MET A 451 12.20 -9.12 2.19
CA MET A 451 13.11 -10.09 1.58
C MET A 451 12.40 -11.12 0.69
N ASP A 452 11.13 -11.42 1.00
CA ASP A 452 10.23 -12.26 0.19
C ASP A 452 9.80 -11.55 -1.11
#